data_AF-A0A662KHB5-F1
#
_entry.id   AF-A0A662KHB5-F1
#
_cell.length_a   1.000
_cell.length_b   1.000
_cell.length_c   1.000
_cell.angle_alpha   90.00
_cell.angle_beta   90.00
_cell.angle_gamma   90.00
#
_symmetry.space_group_name_H-M   'P 1'
#
loop_
_entity.id
_entity.type
_entity.pdbx_description
1 polymer ?
#
loop_
_entity_poly.entity_id
_entity_poly.type
_entity_poly.pdbx_seq_one_letter_code
_entity_poly.pdbx_strand_id
1 'polypeptide(L)' 'MIKEYLKERLAGAGFGGVEIQRTPMGTRITIIAERPGLVIGRGGA' A
#
# COMPACT_ATOMS: atom_id res chain seq x y z
N MET A 1 -8.34 10.84 -1.00
CA MET A 1 -7.08 11.52 -0.56
C MET A 1 -5.95 10.63 0.00
N ILE A 2 -6.10 9.32 0.28
CA ILE A 2 -4.90 8.45 0.48
C ILE A 2 -5.10 7.06 -0.11
N LYS A 3 -6.31 6.51 0.07
CA LYS A 3 -6.73 5.26 -0.59
C LYS A 3 -6.62 5.36 -2.11
N GLU A 4 -7.05 6.49 -2.68
CA GLU A 4 -7.02 6.75 -4.13
C GLU A 4 -5.60 6.86 -4.68
N TYR A 5 -4.73 7.59 -3.99
CA TYR A 5 -3.32 7.73 -4.34
C TYR A 5 -2.60 6.37 -4.31
N LEU A 6 -2.87 5.56 -3.28
CA LEU A 6 -2.36 4.19 -3.19
C LEU A 6 -2.95 3.31 -4.29
N LYS A 7 -4.24 3.47 -4.62
CA LYS A 7 -4.89 2.70 -5.68
C LYS A 7 -4.28 3.00 -7.05
N GLU A 8 -4.05 4.26 -7.39
CA GLU A 8 -3.39 4.66 -8.65
C GLU A 8 -1.94 4.19 -8.72
N ARG A 9 -1.15 4.44 -7.65
CA ARG A 9 0.27 4.03 -7.59
C ARG A 9 0.45 2.53 -7.67
N LEU A 10 -0.46 1.76 -7.07
CA LEU A 10 -0.34 0.31 -6.93
C LEU A 10 -1.21 -0.47 -7.94
N ALA A 11 -1.96 0.23 -8.80
CA ALA A 11 -2.81 -0.36 -9.84
C ALA A 11 -2.03 -1.32 -10.76
N GLY A 12 -0.78 -0.98 -11.11
CA GLY A 12 0.08 -1.82 -11.95
C GLY A 12 0.69 -3.03 -11.22
N ALA A 13 0.68 -3.04 -9.88
CA ALA A 13 1.41 -4.02 -9.07
C ALA A 13 0.56 -5.21 -8.60
N GLY A 14 -0.76 -5.21 -8.83
CA GLY A 14 -1.68 -6.20 -8.28
C GLY A 14 -2.05 -5.87 -6.84
N PHE A 15 -2.61 -4.69 -6.63
CA PHE A 15 -3.08 -4.23 -5.33
C PHE A 15 -4.32 -5.04 -4.88
N GLY A 16 -4.16 -5.87 -3.86
CA GLY A 16 -5.21 -6.71 -3.29
C GLY A 16 -6.03 -6.02 -2.19
N GLY A 17 -5.48 -4.99 -1.55
CA GLY A 17 -6.22 -4.19 -0.55
C GLY A 17 -5.33 -3.28 0.29
N VAL A 18 -5.96 -2.30 0.96
CA VAL A 18 -5.31 -1.49 2.00
C VAL A 18 -6.17 -1.46 3.24
N GLU A 19 -5.57 -1.81 4.36
CA GLU A 19 -6.16 -1.67 5.69
C GLU A 19 -5.46 -0.51 6.40
N ILE A 20 -6.25 0.44 6.89
CA ILE A 20 -5.74 1.62 7.59
C ILE A 20 -6.28 1.55 9.00
N GLN A 21 -5.42 1.22 9.95
CA GLN A 21 -5.71 1.28 11.37
C GLN A 21 -5.13 2.57 11.95
N ARG A 22 -6.01 3.44 12.43
CA ARG A 22 -5.62 4.64 13.17
C ARG A 22 -5.65 4.30 14.65
N THR A 23 -4.48 4.20 15.27
CA THR A 23 -4.35 4.09 16.70
C THR A 23 -3.98 5.46 17.28
N PRO A 24 -4.24 5.73 18.57
CA PRO A 24 -3.83 6.99 19.20
C PRO A 24 -2.32 7.24 19.14
N MET A 25 -1.52 6.17 19.05
CA MET A 25 -0.06 6.23 18.92
C MET A 25 0.43 6.45 17.48
N GLY A 26 -0.42 6.28 16.46
CA GLY A 26 0.00 6.42 15.07
C GLY A 26 -0.97 5.80 14.08
N THR A 27 -0.61 5.81 12.80
CA THR A 27 -1.40 5.16 11.75
C THR A 27 -0.63 3.99 11.19
N ARG A 28 -1.19 2.77 11.31
CA ARG A 28 -0.68 1.58 10.65
C ARG A 28 -1.42 1.37 9.34
N ILE A 29 -0.66 1.28 8.25
CA ILE A 29 -1.18 1.03 6.90
C ILE A 29 -0.65 -0.33 6.47
N THR A 30 -1.55 -1.30 6.32
CA THR A 30 -1.24 -2.64 5.82
C THR A 30 -1.67 -2.71 4.37
N ILE A 31 -0.73 -2.99 3.47
CA ILE A 31 -0.99 -3.13 2.03
C ILE A 31 -0.89 -4.61 1.68
N ILE A 32 -1.96 -5.14 1.10
CA ILE A 32 -2.00 -6.50 0.55
C ILE A 32 -1.79 -6.36 -0.96
N ALA A 33 -0.79 -7.05 -1.49
CA ALA A 33 -0.49 -7.04 -2.92
C ALA A 33 -0.04 -8.42 -3.38
N GLU A 34 -0.43 -8.79 -4.60
CA GLU A 34 -0.08 -10.08 -5.21
C GLU A 34 1.42 -10.16 -5.52
N ARG A 35 2.04 -9.04 -5.88
CA ARG A 35 3.47 -8.94 -6.18
C ARG A 35 4.13 -7.86 -5.32
N PRO A 36 4.46 -8.18 -4.05
CA PRO A 36 5.04 -7.20 -3.13
C PRO A 36 6.36 -6.62 -3.63
N GLY A 37 7.18 -7.39 -4.37
CA GLY A 37 8.42 -6.90 -4.96
C GLY A 37 8.22 -5.77 -6.00
N LEU A 38 7.07 -5.75 -6.68
CA LEU A 38 6.73 -4.66 -7.61
C LEU A 38 6.18 -3.43 -6.87
N VAL A 39 5.55 -3.63 -5.71
CA VAL A 39 5.06 -2.56 -4.82
C VAL A 39 6.20 -1.86 -4.08
N ILE A 40 7.18 -2.63 -3.59
CA ILE A 40 8.33 -2.13 -2.84
C ILE A 40 9.40 -1.53 -3.79
N GLY A 41 9.38 -1.92 -5.07
CA GLY A 41 10.37 -1.50 -6.05
C GLY A 41 11.75 -2.14 -5.86
N ARG A 42 12.66 -1.92 -6.81
CA ARG A 42 14.07 -2.37 -6.69
C ARG A 42 14.78 -1.48 -5.66
N GLY A 43 14.97 -2.00 -4.44
CA GLY A 43 15.74 -1.34 -3.38
C GLY A 43 14.91 -0.68 -2.27
N GLY A 44 13.58 -0.78 -2.31
CA GLY A 44 12.71 -0.22 -1.26
C GLY A 44 12.43 1.28 -1.37
N ALA A 45 12.36 1.82 -2.59
CA ALA A 45 12.19 3.25 -2.86
C ALA A 45 10.81 3.57 -3.49
#